data_AF-Q9NJS2-F1
#
_entry.id   AF-Q9NJS2-F1
#
_cell.length_a   1.000
_cell.length_b   1.000
_cell.length_c   1.000
_cell.angle_alpha   90.00
_cell.angle_beta   90.00
_cell.angle_gamma   90.00
#
_symmetry.space_group_name_H-M   'P 1'
#
loop_
_entity.id
_entity.type
_entity.pdbx_description
1 polymer ?
#
loop_
_entity_poly.entity_id
_entity_poly.type
_entity_poly.pdbx_seq_one_letter_code
_entity_poly.pdbx_strand_id
1 'polypeptide(L)'
;MSAIAKEFKGLTTKDVVTWRRPVASGLIFSSFFTMWAIFVFAEYTLTTFVSRIVSILLIAGAAAAVTKRTIVTSPEDVTASMDRAYESVRPCVTKFVDCTISLLTWRDYAASAKFFMTTLVMAFLGNWMSDTTLMLVILIVAFTAPVAYEKKQNEIEHAVQQVRAYADKYLGMIKTHAESKKSSVEQQLQDMERKAQ
;
A
#
# COMPACT_ATOMS: atom_id res chain seq x y z
N MET A 1 10.47 -33.43 13.85
CA MET A 1 9.25 -32.83 13.26
C MET A 1 8.19 -32.39 14.29
N SER A 2 8.07 -33.04 15.46
CA SER A 2 7.07 -32.69 16.49
C SER A 2 7.28 -31.32 17.17
N ALA A 3 8.53 -30.87 17.32
CA ALA A 3 8.84 -29.56 17.91
C ALA A 3 8.39 -28.40 16.99
N ILE A 4 8.69 -28.47 15.69
CA ILE A 4 8.30 -27.46 14.69
C ILE A 4 6.76 -27.41 14.57
N ALA A 5 6.08 -28.55 14.54
CA ALA A 5 4.62 -28.58 14.49
C ALA A 5 3.95 -27.95 15.74
N LYS A 6 4.61 -28.02 16.91
CA LYS A 6 4.16 -27.30 18.12
C LYS A 6 4.35 -25.80 17.99
N GLU A 7 5.45 -25.36 17.38
CA GLU A 7 5.69 -23.93 17.11
C GLU A 7 4.60 -23.34 16.23
N PHE A 8 4.09 -24.10 15.24
CA PHE A 8 3.01 -23.70 14.33
C PHE A 8 1.61 -23.72 14.97
N LYS A 9 1.41 -24.42 16.09
CA LYS A 9 0.10 -24.60 16.70
C LYS A 9 -0.31 -23.32 17.47
N GLY A 10 -1.37 -22.66 17.01
CA GLY A 10 -1.94 -21.45 17.61
C GLY A 10 -1.35 -20.13 17.09
N LEU A 11 -0.62 -20.14 15.97
CA LEU A 11 -0.06 -18.91 15.39
C LEU A 11 -1.13 -18.02 14.78
N THR A 12 -1.22 -16.81 15.31
CA THR A 12 -1.92 -15.70 14.69
C THR A 12 -0.95 -14.98 13.75
N THR A 13 -1.41 -14.52 12.59
CA THR A 13 -0.59 -13.78 11.60
C THR A 13 0.13 -12.58 12.20
N LYS A 14 -0.48 -11.94 13.19
CA LYS A 14 0.13 -10.86 13.98
C LYS A 14 1.40 -11.33 14.71
N ASP A 15 1.38 -12.50 15.36
CA ASP A 15 2.55 -13.01 16.09
C ASP A 15 3.70 -13.45 15.16
N VAL A 16 3.38 -13.88 13.92
CA VAL A 16 4.39 -14.15 12.88
C VAL A 16 5.09 -12.86 12.50
N VAL A 17 4.31 -11.82 12.18
CA VAL A 17 4.81 -10.54 11.66
C VAL A 17 5.59 -9.79 12.73
N THR A 18 5.21 -9.90 14.01
CA THR A 18 5.93 -9.29 15.13
C THR A 18 7.10 -10.14 15.65
N TRP A 19 7.48 -11.24 14.98
CA TRP A 19 8.59 -12.13 15.39
C TRP A 19 8.51 -12.68 16.82
N ARG A 20 7.30 -12.77 17.38
CA ARG A 20 7.08 -13.24 18.76
C ARG A 20 7.54 -14.70 18.95
N ARG A 21 7.54 -15.48 17.87
CA ARG A 21 8.15 -16.82 17.78
C ARG A 21 9.23 -16.82 16.68
N PRO A 22 10.50 -16.53 17.01
CA PRO A 22 11.55 -16.25 16.03
C PRO A 22 11.85 -17.44 15.11
N VAL A 23 11.66 -18.68 15.59
CA VAL A 23 11.86 -19.88 14.78
C VAL A 23 10.77 -20.02 13.70
N ALA A 24 9.51 -19.79 14.05
CA ALA A 24 8.40 -19.89 13.11
C ALA A 24 8.41 -18.74 12.08
N SER A 25 8.60 -17.50 12.53
CA SER A 25 8.69 -16.33 11.65
C SER A 25 9.93 -16.38 10.76
N GLY A 26 11.08 -16.81 11.31
CA GLY A 26 12.31 -17.00 10.56
C GLY A 26 12.20 -18.10 9.49
N LEU A 27 11.48 -19.20 9.78
CA LEU A 27 11.24 -20.26 8.79
C LEU A 27 10.34 -19.78 7.64
N ILE A 28 9.28 -19.02 7.96
CA ILE A 28 8.40 -18.42 6.96
C ILE A 28 9.18 -17.41 6.10
N PHE A 29 9.95 -16.53 6.73
CA PHE A 29 10.80 -15.58 6.02
C PHE A 29 11.83 -16.27 5.13
N SER A 30 12.49 -17.32 5.63
CA SER A 30 13.44 -18.14 4.86
C SER A 30 12.78 -18.83 3.67
N SER A 31 11.54 -19.33 3.83
CA SER A 31 10.77 -19.90 2.72
C SER A 31 10.50 -18.88 1.62
N PHE A 32 10.02 -17.69 1.99
CA PHE A 32 9.81 -16.61 1.02
C PHE A 32 11.12 -16.15 0.37
N PHE A 33 12.20 -16.06 1.14
CA PHE A 33 13.52 -15.69 0.63
C PHE A 33 14.07 -16.73 -0.34
N THR A 34 13.92 -18.01 -0.02
CA THR A 34 14.37 -19.12 -0.86
C THR A 34 13.56 -19.17 -2.16
N MET A 35 12.23 -19.01 -2.07
CA MET A 35 11.38 -18.88 -3.25
C MET A 35 11.85 -17.70 -4.10
N TRP A 36 12.00 -16.51 -3.52
CA TRP A 36 12.51 -15.33 -4.21
C TRP A 36 13.87 -15.59 -4.89
N ALA A 37 14.81 -16.21 -4.18
CA ALA A 37 16.13 -16.52 -4.72
C ALA A 37 16.04 -17.45 -5.93
N ILE A 38 15.20 -18.50 -5.87
CA ILE A 38 14.96 -19.40 -7.01
C ILE A 38 14.41 -18.61 -8.21
N PHE A 39 13.48 -17.68 -7.98
CA PHE A 39 12.95 -16.83 -9.05
C PHE A 39 14.00 -15.92 -9.68
N VAL A 40 14.89 -15.33 -8.87
CA VAL A 40 16.03 -14.53 -9.37
C VAL A 40 17.00 -15.39 -10.16
N PHE A 41 17.39 -16.56 -9.64
CA PHE A 41 18.30 -17.47 -10.32
C PHE A 41 17.71 -18.06 -11.60
N ALA A 42 16.38 -18.20 -11.67
CA ALA A 42 15.67 -18.64 -12.87
C ALA A 42 15.34 -17.47 -13.83
N GLU A 43 15.88 -16.27 -13.59
CA GLU A 43 15.66 -15.04 -14.38
C GLU A 43 14.18 -14.68 -14.62
N TYR A 44 13.30 -15.08 -13.71
CA TYR A 44 11.89 -14.72 -13.79
C TYR A 44 11.66 -13.29 -13.29
N THR A 45 11.23 -12.41 -14.20
CA THR A 45 10.76 -11.06 -13.88
C THR A 45 9.35 -11.09 -13.28
N LEU A 46 8.94 -10.14 -12.42
CA LEU A 46 7.54 -10.09 -11.93
C LEU A 46 6.56 -10.01 -13.10
N THR A 47 6.90 -9.31 -14.16
CA THR A 47 6.05 -9.19 -15.34
C THR A 47 5.70 -10.56 -15.91
N THR A 48 6.69 -11.45 -15.99
CA THR A 48 6.49 -12.83 -16.49
C THR A 48 5.67 -13.65 -15.50
N PHE A 49 5.89 -13.45 -14.21
CA PHE A 49 5.14 -14.12 -13.16
C PHE A 49 3.65 -13.72 -13.16
N VAL A 50 3.35 -12.42 -13.17
CA VAL A 50 1.98 -11.89 -13.23
C VAL A 50 1.29 -12.34 -14.52
N SER A 51 1.99 -12.27 -15.66
CA SER A 51 1.51 -12.80 -16.94
C SER A 51 1.11 -14.28 -16.83
N ARG A 52 1.94 -15.11 -16.19
CA ARG A 52 1.66 -16.53 -16.02
C ARG A 52 0.52 -16.80 -15.05
N ILE A 53 0.42 -16.06 -13.95
CA ILE A 53 -0.73 -16.14 -13.03
C ILE A 53 -2.03 -15.81 -13.78
N VAL A 54 -2.06 -14.71 -14.54
CA VAL A 54 -3.23 -14.33 -15.34
C VAL A 54 -3.54 -15.39 -16.39
N SER A 55 -2.52 -15.92 -17.08
CA SER A 55 -2.68 -17.00 -18.05
C SER A 55 -3.24 -18.27 -17.41
N ILE A 56 -2.73 -18.67 -16.25
CA ILE A 56 -3.23 -19.84 -15.51
C ILE A 56 -4.66 -19.60 -15.02
N LEU A 57 -4.97 -18.41 -14.51
CA LEU A 57 -6.34 -18.05 -14.10
C LEU A 57 -7.30 -18.04 -15.29
N LEU A 58 -6.88 -17.56 -16.45
CA LEU A 58 -7.67 -17.59 -17.68
C LEU A 58 -7.85 -19.02 -18.19
N ILE A 59 -6.80 -19.83 -18.20
CA ILE A 59 -6.88 -21.24 -18.61
C ILE A 59 -7.74 -22.03 -17.63
N ALA A 60 -7.56 -21.86 -16.32
CA ALA A 60 -8.36 -22.51 -15.29
C ALA A 60 -9.81 -22.04 -15.34
N GLY A 61 -10.05 -20.75 -15.59
CA GLY A 61 -11.37 -20.18 -15.80
C GLY A 61 -12.04 -20.73 -17.06
N ALA A 62 -11.30 -20.83 -18.17
CA ALA A 62 -11.77 -21.44 -19.41
C ALA A 62 -12.04 -22.94 -19.24
N ALA A 63 -11.14 -23.67 -18.58
CA ALA A 63 -11.31 -25.08 -18.26
C ALA A 63 -12.53 -25.29 -17.36
N ALA A 64 -12.68 -24.49 -16.29
CA ALA A 64 -13.85 -24.52 -15.42
C ALA A 64 -15.14 -24.17 -16.19
N ALA A 65 -15.10 -23.21 -17.12
CA ALA A 65 -16.24 -22.87 -17.96
C ALA A 65 -16.60 -24.00 -18.93
N VAL A 66 -15.60 -24.68 -19.53
CA VAL A 66 -15.80 -25.83 -20.42
C VAL A 66 -16.31 -27.04 -19.64
N THR A 67 -15.71 -27.38 -18.50
CA THR A 67 -16.14 -28.47 -17.61
C THR A 67 -17.52 -28.23 -17.02
N LYS A 68 -17.85 -26.97 -16.67
CA LYS A 68 -19.21 -26.61 -16.26
C LYS A 68 -20.19 -26.59 -17.43
N ARG A 69 -19.79 -26.24 -18.66
CA ARG A 69 -20.66 -26.40 -19.83
C ARG A 69 -21.06 -27.85 -20.10
N THR A 70 -20.29 -28.84 -19.65
CA THR A 70 -20.68 -30.26 -19.70
C THR A 70 -21.65 -30.68 -18.59
N ILE A 71 -21.86 -29.85 -17.54
CA ILE A 71 -22.71 -30.16 -16.38
C ILE A 71 -23.91 -29.19 -16.27
N VAL A 72 -23.84 -28.00 -16.85
CA VAL A 72 -24.85 -26.94 -16.73
C VAL A 72 -25.83 -27.04 -17.89
N THR A 73 -26.90 -27.82 -17.66
CA THR A 73 -28.04 -27.98 -18.57
C THR A 73 -29.00 -26.77 -18.57
N SER A 74 -28.80 -25.75 -17.71
CA SER A 74 -29.69 -24.58 -17.68
C SER A 74 -28.94 -23.24 -17.74
N PRO A 75 -29.28 -22.34 -18.69
CA PRO A 75 -28.64 -21.02 -18.85
C PRO A 75 -28.88 -20.07 -17.66
N GLU A 76 -29.85 -20.36 -16.79
CA GLU A 76 -30.24 -19.48 -15.67
C GLU A 76 -29.20 -19.46 -14.52
N ASP A 77 -28.51 -20.58 -14.29
CA ASP A 77 -27.51 -20.70 -13.21
C ASP A 77 -26.21 -19.94 -13.51
N VAL A 78 -25.86 -19.77 -14.79
CA VAL A 78 -24.66 -19.04 -15.19
C VAL A 78 -24.81 -17.55 -14.87
N THR A 79 -25.97 -16.97 -15.21
CA THR A 79 -26.32 -15.59 -14.88
C THR A 79 -26.35 -15.36 -13.37
N ALA A 80 -26.93 -16.27 -12.58
CA ALA A 80 -26.96 -16.14 -11.12
C ALA A 80 -25.56 -16.19 -10.49
N SER A 81 -24.66 -17.05 -11.01
CA SER A 81 -23.28 -17.14 -10.52
C SER A 81 -22.44 -15.92 -10.89
N MET A 82 -22.67 -15.36 -12.08
CA MET A 82 -21.98 -14.16 -12.56
C MET A 82 -22.47 -12.91 -11.82
N ASP A 83 -23.76 -12.81 -11.52
CA ASP A 83 -24.31 -11.74 -10.67
C ASP A 83 -23.75 -11.81 -9.25
N ARG A 84 -23.63 -13.00 -8.66
CA ARG A 84 -23.04 -13.16 -7.32
C ARG A 84 -21.55 -12.79 -7.29
N ALA A 85 -20.80 -13.12 -8.35
CA ALA A 85 -19.41 -12.70 -8.49
C ALA A 85 -19.31 -11.18 -8.70
N TYR A 86 -20.16 -10.61 -9.55
CA TYR A 86 -20.23 -9.18 -9.80
C TYR A 86 -20.60 -8.41 -8.53
N GLU A 87 -21.59 -8.85 -7.77
CA GLU A 87 -21.98 -8.29 -6.46
C GLU A 87 -20.84 -8.33 -5.43
N SER A 88 -19.99 -9.35 -5.45
CA SER A 88 -18.80 -9.40 -4.56
C SER A 88 -17.69 -8.45 -5.01
N VAL A 89 -17.46 -8.33 -6.31
CA VAL A 89 -16.35 -7.54 -6.87
C VAL A 89 -16.71 -6.06 -6.94
N ARG A 90 -17.98 -5.74 -7.22
CA ARG A 90 -18.51 -4.37 -7.36
C ARG A 90 -18.17 -3.47 -6.19
N PRO A 91 -18.44 -3.80 -4.91
CA PRO A 91 -18.12 -2.92 -3.79
C PRO A 91 -16.62 -2.73 -3.62
N CYS A 92 -15.81 -3.71 -4.00
CA CYS A 92 -14.35 -3.59 -3.95
C CYS A 92 -13.87 -2.61 -5.02
N VAL A 93 -14.32 -2.80 -6.26
CA VAL A 93 -13.94 -1.95 -7.39
C VAL A 93 -14.44 -0.52 -7.21
N THR A 94 -15.71 -0.33 -6.80
CA THR A 94 -16.24 1.02 -6.58
C THR A 94 -15.50 1.74 -5.47
N LYS A 95 -15.20 1.07 -4.35
CA LYS A 95 -14.36 1.67 -3.30
C LYS A 95 -12.96 2.01 -3.80
N PHE A 96 -12.35 1.15 -4.62
CA PHE A 96 -11.02 1.40 -5.16
C PHE A 96 -11.01 2.60 -6.10
N VAL A 97 -12.00 2.67 -6.99
CA VAL A 97 -12.19 3.79 -7.92
C VAL A 97 -12.48 5.08 -7.17
N ASP A 98 -13.40 5.09 -6.20
CA ASP A 98 -13.69 6.29 -5.40
C ASP A 98 -12.46 6.76 -4.61
N CYS A 99 -11.71 5.83 -4.01
CA CYS A 99 -10.48 6.15 -3.29
C CYS A 99 -9.45 6.76 -4.25
N THR A 100 -9.29 6.17 -5.42
CA THR A 100 -8.36 6.65 -6.46
C THR A 100 -8.77 8.04 -6.96
N ILE A 101 -10.05 8.25 -7.28
CA ILE A 101 -10.57 9.56 -7.69
C ILE A 101 -10.38 10.58 -6.57
N SER A 102 -10.66 10.21 -5.31
CA SER A 102 -10.46 11.12 -4.17
C SER A 102 -9.00 11.56 -4.02
N LEU A 103 -8.06 10.63 -4.18
CA LEU A 103 -6.62 10.88 -4.16
C LEU A 103 -6.14 11.73 -5.35
N LEU A 104 -6.65 11.47 -6.57
CA LEU A 104 -6.32 12.27 -7.75
C LEU A 104 -6.93 13.67 -7.71
N THR A 105 -8.16 13.80 -7.19
CA THR A 105 -8.88 15.08 -7.10
C THR A 105 -8.34 15.95 -5.95
N TRP A 106 -7.31 15.48 -5.21
CA TRP A 106 -6.70 16.22 -4.10
C TRP A 106 -7.70 16.63 -3.01
N ARG A 107 -8.81 15.90 -2.87
CA ARG A 107 -9.88 16.26 -1.93
C ARG A 107 -9.36 16.26 -0.48
N ASP A 108 -8.49 15.30 -0.17
CA ASP A 108 -7.64 15.32 1.01
C ASP A 108 -6.19 15.63 0.61
N TYR A 109 -5.79 16.90 0.71
CA TYR A 109 -4.43 17.37 0.46
C TYR A 109 -3.38 16.51 1.20
N ALA A 110 -3.64 16.20 2.47
CA ALA A 110 -2.70 15.44 3.30
C ALA A 110 -2.56 13.97 2.86
N ALA A 111 -3.66 13.32 2.46
CA ALA A 111 -3.62 11.93 2.00
C ALA A 111 -3.00 11.82 0.60
N SER A 112 -3.36 12.76 -0.29
CA SER A 112 -2.87 12.82 -1.67
C SER A 112 -1.38 13.13 -1.72
N ALA A 113 -0.90 14.08 -0.90
CA ALA A 113 0.53 14.38 -0.78
C ALA A 113 1.33 13.19 -0.25
N LYS A 114 0.81 12.48 0.77
CA LYS A 114 1.45 11.24 1.26
C LYS A 114 1.51 10.18 0.17
N PHE A 115 0.43 9.99 -0.59
CA PHE A 115 0.40 9.05 -1.71
C PHE A 115 1.44 9.43 -2.76
N PHE A 116 1.49 10.69 -3.19
CA PHE A 116 2.46 11.17 -4.18
C PHE A 116 3.91 10.98 -3.72
N MET A 117 4.22 11.33 -2.46
CA MET A 117 5.54 11.11 -1.87
C MET A 117 5.88 9.62 -1.82
N THR A 118 4.91 8.77 -1.47
CA THR A 118 5.09 7.31 -1.45
C THR A 118 5.38 6.78 -2.85
N THR A 119 4.59 7.20 -3.85
CA THR A 119 4.81 6.83 -5.26
C THR A 119 6.16 7.31 -5.76
N LEU A 120 6.61 8.50 -5.36
CA LEU A 120 7.90 9.05 -5.79
C LEU A 120 9.08 8.29 -5.18
N VAL A 121 9.03 7.99 -3.88
CA VAL A 121 10.03 7.12 -3.23
C VAL A 121 10.02 5.73 -3.87
N MET A 122 8.84 5.18 -4.16
CA MET A 122 8.71 3.88 -4.81
C MET A 122 9.28 3.87 -6.22
N ALA A 123 9.06 4.93 -7.00
CA ALA A 123 9.63 5.11 -8.33
C ALA A 123 11.16 5.25 -8.26
N PHE A 124 11.68 6.00 -7.29
CA PHE A 124 13.12 6.16 -7.10
C PHE A 124 13.79 4.82 -6.73
N LEU A 125 13.17 4.08 -5.81
CA LEU A 125 13.60 2.72 -5.45
C LEU A 125 13.52 1.76 -6.63
N GLY A 126 12.46 1.85 -7.45
CA GLY A 126 12.30 1.05 -8.66
C GLY A 126 13.29 1.36 -9.77
N ASN A 127 13.82 2.59 -9.82
CA ASN A 127 14.88 2.93 -10.76
C ASN A 127 16.26 2.45 -10.28
N TRP A 128 16.45 2.31 -8.97
CA TRP A 128 17.70 1.81 -8.38
C TRP A 128 17.79 0.29 -8.34
N MET A 129 16.66 -0.40 -8.23
CA MET A 129 16.61 -1.83 -7.97
C MET A 129 15.89 -2.57 -9.08
N SER A 130 16.38 -3.77 -9.41
CA SER A 130 15.63 -4.71 -10.24
C SER A 130 14.27 -5.01 -9.57
N ASP A 131 13.24 -5.17 -10.41
CA ASP A 131 11.86 -5.44 -10.02
C ASP A 131 11.76 -6.59 -8.98
N THR A 132 12.56 -7.65 -9.13
CA THR A 132 12.64 -8.74 -8.15
C THR A 132 13.25 -8.28 -6.83
N THR A 133 14.33 -7.50 -6.84
CA THR A 133 14.99 -6.98 -5.63
C THR A 133 14.07 -6.07 -4.83
N LEU A 134 13.23 -5.29 -5.52
CA LEU A 134 12.24 -4.44 -4.87
C LEU A 134 11.21 -5.26 -4.08
N MET A 135 10.80 -6.40 -4.61
CA MET A 135 9.92 -7.34 -3.91
C MET A 135 10.59 -7.91 -2.64
N LEU A 136 11.90 -8.18 -2.69
CA LEU A 136 12.66 -8.59 -1.49
C LEU A 136 12.70 -7.46 -0.46
N VAL A 137 12.94 -6.22 -0.88
CA VAL A 137 12.93 -5.07 0.04
C VAL A 137 11.57 -4.94 0.71
N ILE A 138 10.47 -5.05 -0.04
CA ILE A 138 9.12 -5.06 0.53
C ILE A 138 8.97 -6.18 1.57
N LEU A 139 9.44 -7.39 1.26
CA LEU A 139 9.37 -8.53 2.18
C LEU A 139 10.16 -8.25 3.47
N ILE A 140 11.39 -7.75 3.35
CA ILE A 140 12.24 -7.38 4.49
C ILE A 140 11.57 -6.30 5.33
N VAL A 141 11.07 -5.23 4.69
CA VAL A 141 10.38 -4.14 5.36
C VAL A 141 9.10 -4.64 6.03
N ALA A 142 8.30 -5.49 5.39
CA ALA A 142 7.06 -6.03 5.97
C ALA A 142 7.31 -6.87 7.24
N PHE A 143 8.40 -7.63 7.27
CA PHE A 143 8.75 -8.44 8.45
C PHE A 143 9.56 -7.67 9.51
N THR A 144 10.31 -6.64 9.11
CA THR A 144 11.21 -5.92 10.00
C THR A 144 10.58 -4.64 10.56
N ALA A 145 9.76 -3.92 9.77
CA ALA A 145 9.12 -2.69 10.19
C ALA A 145 8.25 -2.84 11.45
N PRO A 146 7.36 -3.85 11.58
CA PRO A 146 6.55 -3.99 12.79
C PRO A 146 7.38 -4.33 14.03
N VAL A 147 8.44 -5.12 13.88
CA VAL A 147 9.37 -5.46 14.98
C VAL A 147 10.21 -4.26 15.40
N ALA A 148 10.73 -3.53 14.41
CA ALA A 148 11.47 -2.30 14.64
C ALA A 148 10.58 -1.26 15.31
N TYR A 149 9.31 -1.16 14.88
CA TYR A 149 8.34 -0.25 15.46
C TYR A 149 8.07 -0.57 16.93
N GLU A 150 7.82 -1.84 17.30
CA GLU A 150 7.61 -2.21 18.70
C GLU A 150 8.83 -1.92 19.58
N LYS A 151 10.05 -2.23 19.10
CA LYS A 151 11.27 -2.03 19.90
C LYS A 151 11.69 -0.57 20.02
N LYS A 152 11.39 0.25 19.02
CA LYS A 152 11.80 1.66 18.95
C LYS A 152 10.61 2.60 19.11
N GLN A 153 9.47 2.14 19.62
CA GLN A 153 8.25 2.93 19.67
C GLN A 153 8.47 4.31 20.31
N ASN A 154 9.17 4.36 21.44
CA ASN A 154 9.47 5.62 22.12
C ASN A 154 10.39 6.55 21.31
N GLU A 155 11.40 6.00 20.61
CA GLU A 155 12.30 6.81 19.79
C GLU A 155 11.60 7.33 18.52
N ILE A 156 10.75 6.50 17.90
CA ILE A 156 9.99 6.86 16.71
C ILE A 156 8.92 7.90 17.08
N GLU A 157 8.21 7.72 18.19
CA GLU A 157 7.23 8.72 18.66
C GLU A 157 7.90 10.06 18.98
N HIS A 158 9.08 10.04 19.60
CA HIS A 158 9.83 11.27 19.85
C HIS A 158 10.30 11.96 18.55
N ALA A 159 10.80 11.18 17.58
CA ALA A 159 11.19 11.71 16.27
C ALA A 159 9.97 12.27 15.51
N VAL A 160 8.83 11.57 15.52
CA VAL A 160 7.59 12.03 14.88
C VAL A 160 7.07 13.30 15.54
N GLN A 161 7.14 13.40 16.87
CA GLN A 161 6.77 14.62 17.59
C GLN A 161 7.68 15.79 17.23
N GLN A 162 8.99 15.58 17.12
CA GLN A 162 9.91 16.62 16.67
C GLN A 162 9.57 17.08 15.25
N VAL A 163 9.35 16.14 14.32
CA VAL A 163 8.98 16.48 12.94
C VAL A 163 7.66 17.25 12.89
N ARG A 164 6.65 16.86 13.68
CA ARG A 164 5.40 17.62 13.81
C ARG A 164 5.63 19.02 14.34
N ALA A 165 6.44 19.18 15.39
CA ALA A 165 6.75 20.48 15.96
C ALA A 165 7.45 21.39 14.94
N TYR A 166 8.39 20.85 14.16
CA TYR A 166 9.01 21.58 13.06
C TYR A 166 8.00 21.94 11.96
N ALA A 167 7.15 21.01 11.54
CA ALA A 167 6.13 21.26 10.54
C ALA A 167 5.15 22.35 10.97
N ASP A 168 4.67 22.32 12.22
CA ASP A 168 3.77 23.34 12.78
C ASP A 168 4.46 24.70 12.89
N LYS A 169 5.75 24.73 13.25
CA LYS A 169 6.53 25.97 13.28
C LYS A 169 6.65 26.61 11.89
N TYR A 170 6.92 25.81 10.86
CA TYR A 170 7.00 26.31 9.49
C TYR A 170 5.63 26.74 8.95
N LEU A 171 4.57 25.96 9.22
CA LEU A 171 3.20 26.35 8.88
C LEU A 171 2.78 27.66 9.57
N GLY A 172 3.16 27.85 10.82
CA GLY A 172 2.93 29.08 11.57
C GLY A 172 3.65 30.30 10.96
N MET A 173 4.91 30.16 10.55
CA MET A 173 5.62 31.23 9.85
C MET A 173 4.97 31.58 8.51
N ILE A 174 4.55 30.58 7.74
CA ILE A 174 3.88 30.83 6.46
C ILE A 174 2.54 31.54 6.68
N LYS A 175 1.76 31.12 7.68
CA LYS A 175 0.47 31.76 8.01
C LYS A 175 0.65 33.21 8.45
N THR A 176 1.62 33.49 9.31
CA THR A 176 1.89 34.86 9.79
C THR A 176 2.39 35.78 8.67
N HIS A 177 3.27 35.29 7.79
CA HIS A 177 3.66 36.05 6.59
C HIS A 177 2.50 36.29 5.62
N ALA A 178 1.60 35.32 5.46
CA ALA A 178 0.40 35.47 4.64
C ALA A 178 -0.58 36.51 5.23
N GLU A 179 -0.84 36.47 6.54
CA GLU A 179 -1.69 37.44 7.23
C GLU A 179 -1.09 38.85 7.22
N SER A 180 0.23 38.98 7.43
CA SER A 180 0.93 40.26 7.35
C SER A 180 0.88 40.87 5.94
N LYS A 181 1.04 40.05 4.89
CA LYS A 181 0.86 40.54 3.52
C LYS A 181 -0.57 40.97 3.26
N LYS A 182 -1.56 40.22 3.76
CA LYS A 182 -2.98 40.57 3.59
C LYS A 182 -3.31 41.90 4.27
N SER A 183 -2.89 42.11 5.52
CA SER A 183 -3.16 43.36 6.24
C SER A 183 -2.44 44.56 5.62
N SER A 184 -1.21 44.37 5.12
CA SER A 184 -0.48 45.43 4.42
C SER A 184 -1.17 45.85 3.12
N VAL A 185 -1.72 44.89 2.37
CA VAL A 185 -2.52 45.18 1.17
C VAL A 185 -3.84 45.88 1.51
N GLU A 186 -4.56 45.44 2.55
CA GLU A 186 -5.79 46.11 3.01
C GLU A 186 -5.52 47.55 3.47
N GLN A 187 -4.40 47.81 4.17
CA GLN A 187 -3.98 49.17 4.52
C GLN A 187 -3.67 50.02 3.29
N GLN A 188 -2.94 49.47 2.30
CA GLN A 188 -2.66 50.22 1.08
C GLN A 188 -3.92 50.52 0.27
N LEU A 189 -4.91 49.62 0.28
CA LEU A 189 -6.20 49.85 -0.36
C LEU A 189 -6.97 50.99 0.33
N GLN A 190 -7.05 50.97 1.67
CA GLN A 190 -7.73 52.02 2.44
C GLN A 190 -7.06 53.39 2.30
N ASP A 191 -5.73 53.45 2.25
CA ASP A 191 -5.01 54.71 2.04
C ASP A 191 -5.17 55.23 0.60
N MET A 192 -5.32 54.34 -0.40
CA MET A 192 -5.69 54.76 -1.75
C MET A 192 -7.12 55.31 -1.81
N GLU A 193 -8.09 54.66 -1.18
CA GLU A 193 -9.47 55.16 -1.11
C GLU A 193 -9.54 56.52 -0.40
N ARG A 194 -8.79 56.69 0.70
CA ARG A 194 -8.76 57.96 1.44
C ARG A 194 -8.10 59.11 0.66
N LYS A 195 -7.22 58.81 -0.30
CA LYS A 195 -6.61 59.82 -1.21
C LYS A 195 -7.47 60.14 -2.43
N ALA A 196 -8.48 59.31 -2.72
CA ALA A 196 -9.39 59.50 -3.84
C ALA A 196 -10.65 60.32 -3.48
N GLN A 197 -10.90 60.54 -2.19
CA GLN A 197 -11.91 61.48 -1.67
C GLN A 197 -11.28 62.85 -1.39
#